data_AF-A0A0P0LLD9-F1
#
_entry.id   AF-A0A0P0LLD9-F1
#
_cell.length_a   1.000
_cell.length_b   1.000
_cell.length_c   1.000
_cell.angle_alpha   90.00
_cell.angle_beta   90.00
_cell.angle_gamma   90.00
#
_symmetry.space_group_name_H-M   'P 1'
#
loop_
_entity.id
_entity.type
_entity.pdbx_description
1 polymer ?
#
loop_
_entity_poly.entity_id
_entity_poly.type
_entity_poly.pdbx_seq_one_letter_code
_entity_poly.pdbx_strand_id
1 'polypeptide(L)'
;MRLYSRNAQVILHFKKQLMRRMTFEGLDEIVESMNKKNKDFCFIYLGHYCNWEWIASLPYWISKDISCGQIYHPLYNQAFDKLFLRLRNQFGGECIPMKTTLRRIIELKRTKQKAIIGFISDQAPKWNSIHHWTEFLNQETPVFIGTEKIGKQVDALIYYADVTRVKRGYYHCRLKPLCDTPGKYPILN
;
A
#
# COMPACT_ATOMS: atom_id res chain seq x y z
N MET A 1 -17.71 -12.14 8.13
CA MET A 1 -18.25 -11.15 9.11
C MET A 1 -17.28 -10.72 10.23
N ARG A 2 -16.38 -11.59 10.76
CA ARG A 2 -15.47 -11.24 11.88
C ARG A 2 -14.27 -10.32 11.53
N LEU A 3 -13.83 -10.26 10.27
CA LEU A 3 -12.78 -9.34 9.81
C LEU A 3 -13.33 -7.91 9.69
N TYR A 4 -14.49 -7.74 9.06
CA TYR A 4 -15.15 -6.43 8.87
C TYR A 4 -15.52 -5.73 10.19
N SER A 5 -15.96 -6.46 11.23
CA SER A 5 -16.26 -5.84 12.54
C SER A 5 -15.03 -5.31 13.27
N ARG A 6 -13.82 -5.80 12.95
CA ARG A 6 -12.55 -5.32 13.51
C ARG A 6 -11.99 -4.13 12.76
N ASN A 7 -12.33 -3.95 11.49
CA ASN A 7 -11.95 -2.78 10.69
C ASN A 7 -12.65 -1.52 11.19
N ALA A 8 -13.91 -1.63 11.64
CA ALA A 8 -14.63 -0.52 12.24
C ALA A 8 -13.96 0.04 13.51
N GLN A 9 -13.20 -0.79 14.25
CA GLN A 9 -12.52 -0.34 15.48
C GLN A 9 -11.31 0.52 15.19
N VAL A 10 -10.55 0.27 14.11
CA VAL A 10 -9.38 1.09 13.70
C VAL A 10 -9.72 2.58 13.66
N ILE A 11 -10.93 2.85 13.19
CA ILE A 11 -11.43 4.15 12.82
C ILE A 11 -11.83 5.00 14.04
N LEU A 12 -12.12 4.37 15.18
CA LEU A 12 -12.55 5.03 16.42
C LEU A 12 -11.39 5.36 17.36
N HIS A 13 -10.16 4.98 17.02
CA HIS A 13 -9.00 5.26 17.89
C HIS A 13 -8.42 6.64 17.59
N PHE A 14 -8.25 7.45 18.64
CA PHE A 14 -7.44 8.66 18.56
C PHE A 14 -6.00 8.33 18.12
N LYS A 15 -5.36 9.23 17.36
CA LYS A 15 -3.99 9.10 16.85
C LYS A 15 -3.02 8.46 17.84
N LYS A 16 -2.96 8.96 19.08
CA LYS A 16 -2.08 8.43 20.14
C LYS A 16 -2.35 6.96 20.48
N GLN A 17 -3.62 6.54 20.52
CA GLN A 17 -3.94 5.13 20.78
C GLN A 17 -3.58 4.24 19.59
N LEU A 18 -3.77 4.74 18.36
CA LEU A 18 -3.43 4.02 17.14
C LEU A 18 -1.92 3.80 17.04
N MET A 19 -1.12 4.84 17.30
CA MET A 19 0.35 4.78 17.29
C MET A 19 0.95 3.87 18.37
N ARG A 20 0.22 3.59 19.46
CA ARG A 20 0.63 2.62 20.48
C ARG A 20 0.33 1.18 20.06
N ARG A 21 -0.65 0.98 19.20
CA ARG A 21 -1.20 -0.33 18.81
C ARG A 21 -0.70 -0.79 17.46
N MET A 22 -0.25 0.11 16.60
CA MET A 22 0.42 -0.18 15.35
C MET A 22 1.79 0.46 15.39
N THR A 23 2.83 -0.31 15.06
CA THR A 23 4.21 0.19 15.00
C THR A 23 4.83 -0.25 13.68
N PHE A 24 5.82 0.50 13.22
CA PHE A 24 6.51 0.26 11.96
C PHE A 24 8.02 0.19 12.20
N GLU A 25 8.68 -0.78 11.58
CA GLU A 25 10.14 -0.90 11.45
C GLU A 25 10.50 -0.74 9.96
N GLY A 26 11.61 -0.07 9.64
CA GLY A 26 12.06 0.11 8.26
C GLY A 26 11.66 1.43 7.58
N LEU A 27 10.96 2.33 8.29
CA LEU A 27 10.49 3.60 7.70
C LEU A 27 11.62 4.60 7.46
N ASP A 28 12.53 4.74 8.42
CA ASP A 28 13.67 5.66 8.30
C ASP A 28 14.60 5.19 7.18
N GLU A 29 14.78 3.89 7.04
CA GLU A 29 15.57 3.24 5.99
C GLU A 29 14.95 3.44 4.59
N ILE A 30 13.62 3.45 4.48
CA ILE A 30 12.93 3.83 3.23
C ILE A 30 13.26 5.28 2.87
N VAL A 31 13.09 6.21 3.81
CA VAL A 31 13.32 7.64 3.56
C VAL A 31 14.78 7.89 3.20
N GLU A 32 15.71 7.27 3.94
CA GLU A 32 17.14 7.32 3.66
C GLU A 32 17.46 6.76 2.27
N SER A 33 16.89 5.61 1.90
CA SER A 33 17.07 5.01 0.58
C SER A 33 16.53 5.88 -0.53
N MET A 34 15.35 6.50 -0.35
CA MET A 34 14.77 7.43 -1.32
C MET A 34 15.72 8.62 -1.55
N ASN A 35 16.30 9.17 -0.49
CA ASN A 35 17.23 10.29 -0.57
C ASN A 35 18.56 9.87 -1.23
N LYS A 36 19.21 8.81 -0.74
CA LYS A 36 20.53 8.36 -1.24
C LYS A 36 20.49 7.92 -2.70
N LYS A 37 19.40 7.29 -3.13
CA LYS A 37 19.25 6.75 -4.49
C LYS A 37 18.49 7.69 -5.42
N ASN A 38 18.15 8.91 -4.96
CA ASN A 38 17.40 9.91 -5.69
C ASN A 38 16.09 9.36 -6.30
N LYS A 39 15.30 8.66 -5.47
CA LYS A 39 14.03 8.04 -5.86
C LYS A 39 12.86 8.83 -5.28
N ASP A 40 11.92 9.20 -6.14
CA ASP A 40 10.70 9.91 -5.71
C ASP A 40 9.61 8.96 -5.20
N PHE A 41 9.66 7.67 -5.57
CA PHE A 41 8.60 6.71 -5.27
C PHE A 41 9.10 5.53 -4.46
N CYS A 42 8.31 5.15 -3.45
CA CYS A 42 8.40 3.86 -2.78
C CYS A 42 7.05 3.16 -2.82
N PHE A 43 7.01 1.94 -3.33
CA PHE A 43 5.82 1.09 -3.37
C PHE A 43 5.94 -0.01 -2.31
N ILE A 44 4.92 -0.12 -1.47
CA ILE A 44 4.83 -1.12 -0.41
C ILE A 44 3.79 -2.15 -0.81
N TYR A 45 4.24 -3.38 -1.05
CA TYR A 45 3.38 -4.53 -1.29
C TYR A 45 2.87 -5.09 0.05
N LEU A 46 1.58 -5.40 0.11
CA LEU A 46 0.94 -6.03 1.27
C LEU A 46 -0.15 -7.00 0.82
N GLY A 47 -0.54 -7.93 1.69
CA GLY A 47 -1.68 -8.82 1.47
C GLY A 47 -2.84 -8.53 2.44
N HIS A 48 -4.02 -9.07 2.16
CA HIS A 48 -5.21 -9.04 3.00
C HIS A 48 -5.10 -10.01 4.20
N TYR A 49 -4.01 -9.93 4.96
CA TYR A 49 -3.81 -10.71 6.17
C TYR A 49 -3.58 -9.79 7.37
N CYS A 50 -3.73 -10.33 8.58
CA CYS A 50 -3.83 -9.51 9.80
C CYS A 50 -4.92 -8.43 9.68
N ASN A 51 -4.92 -7.42 10.55
CA ASN A 51 -5.77 -6.26 10.36
C ASN A 51 -4.99 -5.21 9.55
N TRP A 52 -4.91 -5.42 8.25
CA TRP A 52 -4.13 -4.60 7.31
C TRP A 52 -4.59 -3.14 7.24
N GLU A 53 -5.86 -2.84 7.59
CA GLU A 53 -6.37 -1.46 7.64
C GLU A 53 -5.58 -0.56 8.61
N TRP A 54 -4.90 -1.14 9.61
CA TRP A 54 -4.01 -0.37 10.49
C TRP A 54 -2.81 0.22 9.74
N ILE A 55 -2.42 -0.35 8.61
CA ILE A 55 -1.33 0.17 7.78
C ILE A 55 -1.70 1.53 7.18
N ALA A 56 -2.99 1.82 6.98
CA ALA A 56 -3.46 3.12 6.52
C ALA A 56 -3.06 4.27 7.48
N SER A 57 -2.63 3.95 8.72
CA SER A 57 -2.10 4.90 9.68
C SER A 57 -0.64 5.29 9.49
N LEU A 58 0.10 4.61 8.61
CA LEU A 58 1.50 4.89 8.27
C LEU A 58 1.84 6.39 8.07
N PRO A 59 0.98 7.24 7.48
CA PRO A 59 1.26 8.67 7.38
C PRO A 59 1.50 9.38 8.73
N TYR A 60 1.11 8.79 9.87
CA TYR A 60 1.42 9.34 11.20
C TYR A 60 2.90 9.29 11.59
N TRP A 61 3.70 8.45 10.93
CA TRP A 61 5.14 8.29 11.15
C TRP A 61 5.99 8.93 10.05
N ILE A 62 5.37 9.33 8.95
CA ILE A 62 6.05 9.91 7.80
C ILE A 62 5.96 11.43 7.85
N SER A 63 7.02 12.10 7.43
CA SER A 63 7.04 13.56 7.31
C SER A 63 6.03 14.03 6.25
N LYS A 64 5.43 15.20 6.48
CA LYS A 64 4.33 15.74 5.65
C LYS A 64 4.74 16.08 4.22
N ASP A 65 6.04 16.18 3.94
CA ASP A 65 6.60 16.39 2.60
C ASP A 65 6.57 15.13 1.74
N ILE A 66 6.28 13.96 2.30
CA ILE A 66 6.13 12.71 1.56
C ILE A 66 4.64 12.33 1.53
N SER A 67 4.08 12.29 0.32
CA SER A 67 2.69 11.90 0.10
C SER A 67 2.50 10.41 0.38
N CYS A 68 1.61 10.07 1.29
CA CYS A 68 1.25 8.67 1.54
C CYS A 68 -0.04 8.32 0.80
N GLY A 69 -0.04 7.24 0.02
CA GLY A 69 -1.20 6.80 -0.76
C GLY A 69 -1.55 5.34 -0.50
N GLN A 70 -2.83 5.00 -0.68
CA GLN A 70 -3.31 3.62 -0.69
C GLN A 70 -4.31 3.42 -1.81
N ILE A 71 -4.21 2.30 -2.51
CA ILE A 71 -5.12 2.01 -3.61
C ILE A 71 -6.39 1.37 -3.08
N TYR A 72 -7.53 1.81 -3.60
CA TYR A 72 -8.82 1.24 -3.25
C TYR A 72 -9.72 1.04 -4.47
N HIS A 73 -10.66 0.11 -4.31
CA HIS A 73 -11.77 -0.07 -5.23
C HIS A 73 -12.98 0.74 -4.74
N PRO A 74 -13.49 1.70 -5.53
CA PRO A 74 -14.73 2.39 -5.20
C PRO A 74 -15.87 1.41 -4.96
N LEU A 75 -16.61 1.62 -3.87
CA LEU A 75 -17.76 0.79 -3.53
C LEU A 75 -18.95 1.17 -4.41
N TYR A 76 -19.80 0.18 -4.72
CA TYR A 76 -21.00 0.40 -5.52
C TYR A 76 -21.98 1.37 -4.85
N ASN A 77 -22.15 1.24 -3.52
CA ASN A 77 -22.98 2.17 -2.76
C ASN A 77 -22.19 3.45 -2.41
N GLN A 78 -22.59 4.56 -3.02
CA GLN A 78 -21.91 5.85 -2.87
C GLN A 78 -21.92 6.41 -1.44
N ALA A 79 -22.95 6.13 -0.65
CA ALA A 79 -23.01 6.60 0.74
C ALA A 79 -21.97 5.86 1.60
N PHE A 80 -21.85 4.55 1.43
CA PHE A 80 -20.81 3.77 2.09
C PHE A 80 -19.40 4.10 1.56
N ASP A 81 -19.24 4.37 0.27
CA ASP A 81 -17.96 4.80 -0.30
C ASP A 81 -17.48 6.10 0.34
N LYS A 82 -18.34 7.12 0.39
CA LYS A 82 -18.05 8.41 1.05
C LYS A 82 -17.72 8.25 2.53
N LEU A 83 -18.48 7.42 3.24
CA LEU A 83 -18.21 7.10 4.63
C LEU A 83 -16.81 6.48 4.77
N PHE A 84 -16.52 5.43 4.00
CA PHE A 84 -15.25 4.71 4.07
C PHE A 84 -14.05 5.62 3.75
N LEU A 85 -14.16 6.44 2.72
CA LEU A 85 -13.15 7.45 2.37
C LEU A 85 -12.91 8.44 3.51
N ARG A 86 -13.98 8.97 4.12
CA ARG A 86 -13.86 9.87 5.27
C ARG A 86 -13.09 9.20 6.42
N LEU A 87 -13.38 7.93 6.69
CA LEU A 87 -12.76 7.18 7.77
C LEU A 87 -11.29 6.84 7.51
N ARG A 88 -10.88 6.63 6.27
CA ARG A 88 -9.48 6.37 5.91
C ARG A 88 -8.64 7.63 5.78
N ASN A 89 -9.22 8.70 5.23
CA ASN A 89 -8.51 9.96 5.01
C ASN A 89 -8.14 10.67 6.32
N GLN A 90 -8.77 10.32 7.45
CA GLN A 90 -8.42 10.87 8.77
C GLN A 90 -6.96 10.60 9.19
N PHE A 91 -6.30 9.61 8.57
CA PHE A 91 -4.91 9.27 8.85
C PHE A 91 -3.91 10.16 8.11
N GLY A 92 -4.38 10.99 7.18
CA GLY A 92 -3.53 11.88 6.37
C GLY A 92 -3.01 11.26 5.07
N GLY A 93 -3.41 10.02 4.75
CA GLY A 93 -3.10 9.38 3.47
C GLY A 93 -4.21 9.59 2.43
N GLU A 94 -3.82 9.58 1.16
CA GLU A 94 -4.72 9.65 0.01
C GLU A 94 -5.27 8.26 -0.35
N CYS A 95 -6.58 8.10 -0.43
CA CYS A 95 -7.21 6.92 -1.05
C CYS A 95 -7.29 7.11 -2.57
N ILE A 96 -6.43 6.43 -3.32
CA ILE A 96 -6.31 6.55 -4.78
C ILE A 96 -7.22 5.49 -5.44
N PRO A 97 -8.23 5.87 -6.23
CA PRO A 97 -9.06 4.89 -6.94
C PRO A 97 -8.21 4.05 -7.91
N MET A 98 -8.40 2.73 -7.90
CA MET A 98 -7.56 1.82 -8.69
C MET A 98 -7.48 2.21 -10.17
N LYS A 99 -8.60 2.62 -10.78
CA LYS A 99 -8.69 3.04 -12.18
C LYS A 99 -7.88 4.30 -12.52
N THR A 100 -7.59 5.16 -11.54
CA THR A 100 -6.87 6.43 -11.75
C THR A 100 -5.45 6.40 -11.18
N THR A 101 -5.02 5.26 -10.62
CA THR A 101 -3.69 5.07 -10.00
C THR A 101 -2.54 5.55 -10.88
N LEU A 102 -2.47 5.07 -12.13
CA LEU A 102 -1.39 5.44 -13.05
C LEU A 102 -1.38 6.96 -13.31
N ARG A 103 -2.55 7.55 -13.57
CA ARG A 103 -2.68 8.99 -13.79
C ARG A 103 -2.20 9.80 -12.59
N ARG A 104 -2.57 9.37 -11.37
CA ARG A 104 -2.17 10.05 -10.13
C ARG A 104 -0.67 9.94 -9.89
N ILE A 105 -0.06 8.79 -10.15
CA ILE A 105 1.38 8.58 -10.02
C ILE A 105 2.17 9.44 -11.03
N ILE A 106 1.70 9.55 -12.27
CA ILE A 106 2.30 10.43 -13.28
C ILE A 106 2.23 11.91 -12.84
N GLU A 107 1.10 12.31 -12.26
CA GLU A 107 0.94 13.67 -11.72
C GLU A 107 1.96 13.96 -10.61
N LEU A 108 2.09 13.07 -9.62
CA LEU A 108 3.07 13.18 -8.54
C LEU A 108 4.51 13.23 -9.08
N LYS A 109 4.81 12.43 -10.11
CA LYS A 109 6.13 12.40 -10.75
C LYS A 109 6.43 13.74 -11.42
N ARG A 110 5.45 14.30 -12.14
CA ARG A 110 5.59 15.60 -12.82
C ARG A 110 5.83 16.74 -11.84
N THR A 111 5.21 16.69 -10.66
CA THR A 111 5.39 17.70 -9.61
C THR A 111 6.59 17.42 -8.70
N LYS A 112 7.39 16.37 -8.98
CA LYS A 112 8.50 15.90 -8.12
C LYS A 112 8.09 15.69 -6.66
N GLN A 113 6.84 15.27 -6.45
CA GLN A 113 6.30 15.01 -5.12
C GLN A 113 6.70 13.60 -4.72
N LYS A 114 7.51 13.46 -3.66
CA LYS A 114 7.84 12.15 -3.10
C LYS A 114 6.59 11.45 -2.62
N ALA A 115 6.51 10.14 -2.86
CA ALA A 115 5.35 9.36 -2.46
C ALA A 115 5.69 7.94 -1.98
N ILE A 116 5.02 7.53 -0.91
CA ILE A 116 4.97 6.14 -0.43
C ILE A 116 3.56 5.61 -0.70
N ILE A 117 3.42 4.57 -1.52
CA ILE A 117 2.11 4.07 -1.95
C ILE A 117 1.97 2.58 -1.61
N GLY A 118 0.92 2.24 -0.88
CA GLY A 118 0.55 0.86 -0.56
C GLY A 118 -0.27 0.18 -1.66
N PHE A 119 0.16 -1.02 -2.07
CA PHE A 119 -0.49 -1.88 -3.04
C PHE A 119 -0.86 -3.21 -2.40
N ILE A 120 -2.16 -3.49 -2.30
CA ILE A 120 -2.61 -4.81 -1.85
C ILE A 120 -2.62 -5.77 -3.03
N SER A 121 -1.71 -6.74 -3.04
CA SER A 121 -1.31 -7.47 -4.26
C SER A 121 -1.77 -8.92 -4.32
N ASP A 122 -2.51 -9.40 -3.35
CA ASP A 122 -3.00 -10.79 -3.26
C ASP A 122 -4.44 -10.96 -3.80
N GLN A 123 -5.02 -9.93 -4.42
CA GLN A 123 -6.31 -10.05 -5.09
C GLN A 123 -6.15 -10.68 -6.47
N ALA A 124 -7.09 -11.58 -6.81
CA ALA A 124 -7.22 -12.07 -8.16
C ALA A 124 -7.57 -10.91 -9.11
N PRO A 125 -6.85 -10.75 -10.24
CA PRO A 125 -7.23 -9.81 -11.27
C PRO A 125 -8.59 -10.17 -11.89
N LYS A 126 -9.31 -9.18 -12.40
CA LYS A 126 -10.49 -9.44 -13.24
C LYS A 126 -10.06 -10.16 -14.52
N TRP A 127 -10.93 -10.99 -15.10
CA TRP A 127 -10.63 -11.77 -16.32
C TRP A 127 -9.98 -10.95 -17.45
N ASN A 128 -10.44 -9.73 -17.69
CA ASN A 128 -9.91 -8.85 -18.72
C ASN A 128 -8.57 -8.18 -18.37
N SER A 129 -8.04 -8.42 -17.17
CA SER A 129 -6.78 -7.89 -16.64
C SER A 129 -5.82 -9.00 -16.22
N ILE A 130 -6.14 -10.27 -16.55
CA ILE A 130 -5.22 -11.39 -16.39
C ILE A 130 -4.15 -11.24 -17.48
N HIS A 131 -2.94 -10.93 -17.05
CA HIS A 131 -1.80 -10.75 -17.94
C HIS A 131 -0.60 -11.61 -17.54
N HIS A 132 -0.74 -12.44 -16.49
CA HIS A 132 0.30 -13.36 -16.07
C HIS A 132 -0.31 -14.44 -15.18
N TRP A 133 0.18 -15.66 -15.35
CA TRP A 133 -0.14 -16.82 -14.51
C TRP A 133 1.14 -17.32 -13.87
N THR A 134 1.05 -17.71 -12.59
CA THR A 134 2.18 -18.27 -11.85
C THR A 134 1.70 -19.42 -10.98
N GLU A 135 2.60 -20.33 -10.64
CA GLU A 135 2.30 -21.40 -9.69
C GLU A 135 2.33 -20.84 -8.27
N PHE A 136 1.18 -20.90 -7.59
CA PHE A 136 1.05 -20.49 -6.20
C PHE A 136 0.32 -21.57 -5.42
N LEU A 137 0.95 -22.07 -4.34
CA LEU A 137 0.44 -23.19 -3.54
C LEU A 137 0.08 -24.43 -4.39
N ASN A 138 0.94 -24.76 -5.35
CA ASN A 138 0.79 -25.86 -6.31
C ASN A 138 -0.45 -25.73 -7.22
N GLN A 139 -0.91 -24.51 -7.47
CA GLN A 139 -2.03 -24.21 -8.35
C GLN A 139 -1.71 -23.05 -9.28
N GLU A 140 -2.12 -23.16 -10.54
CA GLU A 140 -2.02 -22.07 -11.50
C GLU A 140 -2.92 -20.90 -11.05
N THR A 141 -2.29 -19.78 -10.74
CA THR A 141 -2.95 -18.62 -10.13
C THR A 141 -2.68 -17.37 -10.96
N PRO A 142 -3.71 -16.61 -11.36
CA PRO A 142 -3.52 -15.38 -12.10
C PRO A 142 -3.12 -14.26 -11.13
N VAL A 143 -2.13 -13.46 -11.51
CA VAL A 143 -1.61 -12.38 -10.66
C VAL A 143 -1.66 -11.02 -11.36
N PHE A 144 -1.88 -9.97 -10.56
CA PHE A 144 -1.96 -8.61 -11.08
C PHE A 144 -0.56 -7.99 -11.23
N ILE A 145 -0.11 -7.77 -12.46
CA ILE A 145 1.21 -7.20 -12.77
C ILE A 145 1.23 -5.66 -12.90
N GLY A 146 0.09 -4.99 -12.70
CA GLY A 146 0.00 -3.54 -12.88
C GLY A 146 0.94 -2.76 -11.95
N THR A 147 1.11 -3.21 -10.71
CA THR A 147 2.03 -2.59 -9.74
C THR A 147 3.48 -2.66 -10.24
N GLU A 148 3.89 -3.79 -10.80
CA GLU A 148 5.24 -3.99 -11.32
C GLU A 148 5.51 -3.05 -12.50
N LYS A 149 4.59 -2.99 -13.47
CA LYS A 149 4.70 -2.11 -14.65
C LYS A 149 4.83 -0.64 -14.25
N ILE A 150 3.99 -0.18 -13.33
CA ILE A 150 4.03 1.19 -12.81
C ILE A 150 5.35 1.44 -12.07
N GLY A 151 5.78 0.49 -11.23
CA GLY A 151 7.01 0.59 -10.45
C GLY A 151 8.25 0.76 -11.33
N LYS A 152 8.32 0.02 -12.44
CA LYS A 152 9.36 0.20 -13.46
C LYS A 152 9.30 1.58 -14.12
N GLN A 153 8.12 2.06 -14.48
CA GLN A 153 7.95 3.34 -15.17
C GLN A 153 8.37 4.56 -14.32
N VAL A 154 8.25 4.47 -13.00
CA VAL A 154 8.67 5.53 -12.08
C VAL A 154 9.95 5.20 -11.31
N ASP A 155 10.58 4.07 -11.65
CA ASP A 155 11.82 3.58 -11.03
C ASP A 155 11.74 3.52 -9.49
N ALA A 156 10.59 3.04 -8.97
CA ALA A 156 10.27 3.02 -7.55
C ALA A 156 11.17 2.07 -6.73
N LEU A 157 11.41 2.43 -5.47
CA LEU A 157 11.83 1.46 -4.46
C LEU A 157 10.66 0.53 -4.12
N ILE A 158 10.92 -0.76 -4.02
CA ILE A 158 9.92 -1.78 -3.75
C ILE A 158 10.18 -2.43 -2.40
N TYR A 159 9.18 -2.39 -1.54
CA TYR A 159 9.20 -2.96 -0.19
C TYR A 159 8.00 -3.89 0.02
N TYR A 160 8.14 -4.81 0.96
CA TYR A 160 7.06 -5.67 1.44
C TYR A 160 6.70 -5.32 2.89
N ALA A 161 5.42 -5.19 3.18
CA ALA A 161 4.90 -5.06 4.54
C ALA A 161 4.67 -6.45 5.15
N ASP A 162 5.55 -6.83 6.07
CA ASP A 162 5.40 -8.02 6.89
C ASP A 162 4.71 -7.67 8.22
N VAL A 163 3.45 -8.08 8.37
CA VAL A 163 2.58 -7.67 9.48
C VAL A 163 2.45 -8.80 10.48
N THR A 164 3.02 -8.61 11.65
CA THR A 164 2.89 -9.53 12.78
C THR A 164 1.84 -9.02 13.77
N ARG A 165 0.94 -9.89 14.21
CA ARG A 165 0.05 -9.63 15.33
C ARG A 165 0.73 -9.99 16.64
N VAL A 166 1.28 -9.00 17.33
CA VAL A 166 1.97 -9.16 18.63
C VAL A 166 1.01 -9.69 19.70
N LYS A 167 -0.17 -9.07 19.82
CA LYS A 167 -1.28 -9.53 20.68
C LYS A 167 -2.61 -9.01 20.18
N ARG A 168 -3.72 -9.29 20.86
CA ARG A 168 -5.05 -8.81 20.42
C ARG A 168 -5.08 -7.28 20.33
N GLY A 169 -5.27 -6.76 19.12
CA GLY A 169 -5.37 -5.32 18.85
C GLY A 169 -4.03 -4.57 18.92
N TYR A 170 -2.91 -5.30 18.82
CA TYR A 170 -1.55 -4.75 18.69
C TYR A 170 -0.84 -5.46 17.54
N TYR A 171 -0.31 -4.66 16.63
CA TYR A 171 0.33 -5.10 15.39
C TYR A 171 1.67 -4.39 15.22
N HIS A 172 2.58 -5.09 14.56
CA HIS A 172 3.87 -4.58 14.17
C HIS A 172 4.07 -4.87 12.68
N CYS A 173 4.47 -3.85 11.91
CA CYS A 173 4.74 -3.98 10.49
C CYS A 173 6.22 -3.75 10.23
N ARG A 174 6.90 -4.76 9.72
CA ARG A 174 8.29 -4.67 9.29
C ARG A 174 8.34 -4.46 7.79
N LEU A 175 8.94 -3.35 7.35
CA LEU A 175 9.09 -3.02 5.94
C LEU A 175 10.39 -3.64 5.42
N LYS A 176 10.26 -4.69 4.62
CA LYS A 176 11.38 -5.44 4.05
C LYS A 176 11.71 -4.95 2.65
N PRO A 177 12.95 -4.55 2.34
CA PRO A 177 13.33 -4.19 0.98
C PRO A 177 13.20 -5.43 0.08
N LEU A 178 12.61 -5.25 -1.10
CA LEU A 178 12.50 -6.30 -2.12
C LEU A 178 13.36 -5.98 -3.33
N CYS A 179 13.26 -4.76 -3.85
CA CYS A 179 13.95 -4.35 -5.08
C CYS A 179 14.11 -2.84 -5.12
N ASP A 180 15.25 -2.34 -5.57
CA ASP A 180 15.55 -0.91 -5.73
C ASP A 180 15.81 -0.48 -7.18
N THR A 181 15.92 -1.46 -8.08
CA THR A 181 16.09 -1.28 -9.52
C THR A 181 15.10 -2.15 -10.31
N PRO A 182 13.79 -1.84 -10.27
CA PRO A 182 12.78 -2.69 -10.90
C PRO A 182 12.98 -2.82 -12.41
N GLY A 183 13.54 -1.80 -13.07
CA GLY A 183 13.80 -1.82 -14.52
C GLY A 183 14.82 -2.87 -15.00
N LYS A 184 15.61 -3.47 -14.11
CA LYS A 184 16.56 -4.54 -14.46
C LYS A 184 15.89 -5.90 -14.69
N TYR A 185 14.68 -6.09 -14.19
CA TYR A 185 13.97 -7.36 -14.29
C TYR A 185 13.07 -7.37 -15.53
N PRO A 186 12.95 -8.49 -16.26
CA PRO A 186 11.99 -8.61 -17.37
C PRO A 186 10.57 -8.43 -16.85
N ILE A 187 9.67 -7.89 -17.68
CA ILE A 187 8.24 -7.83 -17.34
C ILE A 187 7.68 -9.25 -17.50
N LEU A 188 6.95 -9.71 -16.50
CA LEU A 188 6.22 -10.98 -16.57
C LEU A 188 5.12 -10.88 -17.64
N ASN A 189 5.08 -11.86 -18.53
CA ASN A 189 4.15 -11.97 -19.66
C ASN A 189 3.00 -12.94 -19.39
#